data_AF-A0A7J2YDK0-F1
#
_entry.id   AF-A0A7J2YDK0-F1
#
_cell.length_a   1.000
_cell.length_b   1.000
_cell.length_c   1.000
_cell.angle_alpha   90.00
_cell.angle_beta   90.00
_cell.angle_gamma   90.00
#
_symmetry.space_group_name_H-M   'P 1'
#
loop_
_entity.id
_entity.type
_entity.pdbx_description
1 polymer ?
#
loop_
_entity_poly.entity_id
_entity_poly.type
_entity_poly.pdbx_seq_one_letter_code
_entity_poly.pdbx_strand_id
1 'polypeptide(L)'
;MSKFGMYSEEPKIPIERHVSKLDESMKDIFLEIRNFVLSLGSNVIEEVRPHRVVYAKSFNFRTFLDIEPMQNTLIISVKMEPRSEASIVKVNSREPLQDLKDMIREAYARI
;
A
#
# COMPACT_ATOMS: atom_id res chain seq x y z
N MET A 1 36.13 -19.00 -2.89
CA MET A 1 35.46 -17.70 -2.64
C MET A 1 34.02 -17.84 -3.07
N SER A 2 33.09 -17.86 -2.11
CA SER A 2 31.67 -18.08 -2.37
C SER A 2 31.11 -16.86 -3.10
N LYS A 3 30.59 -17.06 -4.32
CA LYS A 3 29.77 -16.06 -5.01
C LYS A 3 28.45 -15.97 -4.25
N PHE A 4 28.38 -15.09 -3.27
CA PHE A 4 27.10 -14.65 -2.71
C PHE A 4 26.25 -14.14 -3.86
N GLY A 5 25.13 -14.82 -4.07
CA GLY A 5 24.23 -14.65 -5.19
C GLY A 5 23.86 -13.18 -5.34
N MET A 6 24.06 -12.69 -6.56
CA MET A 6 23.52 -11.43 -7.04
C MET A 6 22.05 -11.38 -6.63
N TYR A 7 21.66 -10.40 -5.81
CA TYR A 7 20.27 -9.98 -5.78
C TYR A 7 19.95 -9.59 -7.22
N SER A 8 19.20 -10.43 -7.93
CA SER A 8 18.59 -10.01 -9.19
C SER A 8 17.73 -8.82 -8.83
N GLU A 9 18.14 -7.62 -9.23
CA GLU A 9 17.25 -6.47 -9.27
C GLU A 9 16.15 -6.83 -10.27
N GLU A 10 15.13 -7.54 -9.81
CA GLU A 10 13.92 -7.72 -10.59
C GLU A 10 13.46 -6.31 -11.00
N PRO A 11 13.11 -6.10 -12.28
CA PRO A 11 12.72 -4.78 -12.75
C PRO A 11 11.56 -4.28 -11.89
N LYS A 12 11.80 -3.20 -11.14
CA LYS A 12 10.80 -2.58 -10.28
C LYS A 12 9.58 -2.22 -11.15
N ILE A 13 8.44 -2.79 -10.82
CA ILE A 13 7.19 -2.52 -11.53
C ILE A 13 6.85 -1.04 -11.31
N PRO A 14 6.62 -0.25 -12.37
CA PRO A 14 6.23 1.15 -12.23
C PRO A 14 4.83 1.25 -11.61
N ILE A 15 4.63 2.21 -10.70
CA ILE A 15 3.34 2.50 -10.07
C ILE A 15 2.28 2.87 -11.11
N GLU A 16 2.70 3.48 -12.21
CA GLU A 16 1.90 3.91 -13.35
C GLU A 16 1.15 2.74 -13.99
N ARG A 17 1.68 1.51 -13.91
CA ARG A 17 1.00 0.31 -14.40
C ARG A 17 -0.30 0.02 -13.66
N HIS A 18 -0.37 0.42 -12.40
CA HIS A 18 -1.58 0.28 -11.58
C HIS A 18 -2.52 1.46 -11.76
N VAL A 19 -1.97 2.68 -11.74
CA VAL A 19 -2.75 3.91 -11.93
C VAL A 19 -3.43 3.95 -13.29
N SER A 20 -2.78 3.43 -14.35
CA SER A 20 -3.36 3.41 -15.70
C SER A 20 -4.59 2.53 -15.87
N LYS A 21 -4.84 1.61 -14.93
CA LYS A 21 -6.01 0.73 -14.94
C LYS A 21 -7.23 1.33 -14.27
N LEU A 22 -7.04 2.38 -13.47
CA LEU A 22 -8.10 3.03 -12.69
C LEU A 22 -8.85 4.04 -13.55
N ASP A 23 -10.13 4.26 -13.26
CA ASP A 23 -10.85 5.45 -13.72
C ASP A 23 -10.31 6.73 -13.02
N GLU A 24 -10.62 7.91 -13.56
CA GLU A 24 -10.08 9.18 -13.02
C GLU A 24 -10.44 9.41 -11.54
N SER A 25 -11.65 9.03 -11.12
CA SER A 25 -12.08 9.17 -9.72
C SER A 25 -11.24 8.28 -8.79
N MET A 26 -11.00 7.04 -9.20
CA MET A 26 -10.20 6.09 -8.44
C MET A 26 -8.71 6.43 -8.48
N LYS A 27 -8.19 7.03 -9.56
CA LYS A 27 -6.82 7.55 -9.61
C LYS A 27 -6.62 8.61 -8.54
N ASP A 28 -7.52 9.57 -8.43
CA ASP A 28 -7.44 10.63 -7.42
C ASP A 28 -7.43 10.05 -6.01
N ILE A 29 -8.34 9.13 -5.72
CA ILE A 29 -8.43 8.47 -4.40
C ILE A 29 -7.16 7.67 -4.12
N PHE A 30 -6.66 6.91 -5.10
CA PHE A 30 -5.43 6.14 -4.96
C PHE A 30 -4.23 7.03 -4.63
N LEU A 31 -4.06 8.12 -5.38
CA LEU A 31 -2.98 9.09 -5.17
C LEU A 31 -3.11 9.81 -3.82
N GLU A 32 -4.33 10.13 -3.40
CA GLU A 32 -4.59 10.74 -2.09
C GLU A 32 -4.19 9.80 -0.94
N ILE A 33 -4.56 8.51 -1.03
CA ILE A 33 -4.17 7.50 -0.03
C ILE A 33 -2.65 7.31 -0.05
N ARG A 34 -2.04 7.16 -1.23
CA ARG A 34 -0.59 7.01 -1.38
C ARG A 34 0.17 8.17 -0.73
N ASN A 35 -0.19 9.41 -1.07
CA ASN A 35 0.44 10.61 -0.51
C ASN A 35 0.27 10.67 1.01
N PHE A 36 -0.92 10.33 1.51
CA PHE A 36 -1.16 10.24 2.94
C PHE A 36 -0.24 9.20 3.62
N VAL A 37 -0.14 7.99 3.07
CA VAL A 37 0.68 6.91 3.64
C VAL A 37 2.15 7.28 3.65
N LEU A 38 2.66 7.85 2.55
CA LEU A 38 4.05 8.31 2.45
C LEU A 38 4.35 9.49 3.41
N SER A 39 3.33 10.25 3.81
CA SER A 39 3.48 11.33 4.79
C SER A 39 3.56 10.86 6.25
N LEU A 40 3.25 9.59 6.55
CA LEU A 40 3.24 9.07 7.93
C LEU A 40 4.64 9.01 8.56
N GLY A 41 5.70 8.91 7.76
CA GLY A 41 7.07 8.92 8.24
C GLY A 41 8.09 8.58 7.16
N SER A 42 9.34 8.99 7.38
CA SER A 42 10.46 8.73 6.46
C SER A 42 10.90 7.25 6.42
N ASN A 43 10.35 6.42 7.31
CA ASN A 43 10.57 4.99 7.41
C ASN A 43 9.48 4.17 6.68
N VAL A 44 8.56 4.80 5.95
CA VAL A 44 7.59 4.10 5.11
C VAL A 44 8.28 3.62 3.83
N ILE A 45 8.14 2.33 3.54
CA ILE A 45 8.58 1.70 2.29
C ILE A 45 7.34 1.45 1.42
N GLU A 46 7.38 1.91 0.17
CA GLU A 46 6.43 1.55 -0.89
C GLU A 46 7.01 0.42 -1.75
N GLU A 47 6.27 -0.68 -1.88
CA GLU A 47 6.64 -1.82 -2.72
C GLU A 47 5.54 -2.11 -3.74
N VAL A 48 5.86 -1.89 -5.02
CA VAL A 48 4.93 -2.17 -6.14
C VAL A 48 5.07 -3.63 -6.55
N ARG A 49 3.99 -4.39 -6.39
CA ARG A 49 3.89 -5.82 -6.76
C ARG A 49 2.98 -5.97 -7.99
N PRO A 50 2.96 -7.14 -8.68
CA PRO A 50 2.22 -7.31 -9.93
C PRO A 50 0.73 -6.96 -9.92
N HIS A 51 0.07 -7.08 -8.77
CA HIS A 51 -1.38 -6.88 -8.59
C HIS A 51 -1.73 -5.86 -7.50
N ARG A 52 -0.75 -5.33 -6.76
CA ARG A 52 -1.01 -4.52 -5.56
C ARG A 52 0.18 -3.65 -5.20
N VAL A 53 -0.05 -2.69 -4.32
CA VAL A 53 0.98 -1.83 -3.72
C VAL A 53 0.98 -2.05 -2.22
N VAL A 54 2.12 -2.45 -1.68
CA VAL A 54 2.29 -2.80 -0.28
C VAL A 54 3.11 -1.71 0.40
N TYR A 55 2.71 -1.34 1.61
CA TYR A 55 3.47 -0.44 2.46
C TYR A 55 3.92 -1.13 3.74
N ALA A 56 5.19 -0.90 4.09
CA ALA A 56 5.84 -1.46 5.26
C ALA A 56 6.66 -0.41 6.00
N LYS A 57 7.03 -0.73 7.24
CA LYS A 57 8.05 0.05 7.98
C LYS A 57 9.45 -0.48 7.71
N SER A 58 10.41 0.41 7.47
CA SER A 58 11.79 0.04 7.18
C SER A 58 12.56 -0.59 8.35
N PHE A 59 12.17 -0.29 9.59
CA PHE A 59 12.88 -0.82 10.76
C PHE A 59 12.69 -2.33 10.96
N ASN A 60 11.49 -2.84 10.70
CA ASN A 60 11.13 -4.24 10.97
C ASN A 60 10.55 -4.95 9.73
N PHE A 61 10.49 -4.27 8.58
CA PHE A 61 9.92 -4.73 7.31
C PHE A 61 8.51 -5.29 7.44
N ARG A 62 7.75 -4.84 8.45
CA ARG A 62 6.38 -5.28 8.66
C ARG A 62 5.44 -4.46 7.80
N THR A 63 4.63 -5.17 7.03
CA THR A 63 3.58 -4.63 6.18
C THR A 63 2.38 -4.23 7.01
N PHE A 64 1.91 -2.99 6.88
CA PHE A 64 0.71 -2.50 7.58
C PHE A 64 -0.43 -2.17 6.61
N LEU A 65 -0.13 -2.04 5.32
CA LEU A 65 -1.12 -1.66 4.31
C LEU A 65 -0.84 -2.37 2.99
N ASP A 66 -1.91 -2.79 2.35
CA ASP A 66 -1.93 -3.34 1.00
C ASP A 66 -3.09 -2.72 0.21
N ILE A 67 -2.81 -2.27 -1.01
CA ILE A 67 -3.79 -1.66 -1.91
C ILE A 67 -3.79 -2.45 -3.22
N GLU A 68 -4.90 -3.13 -3.50
CA GLU A 68 -5.17 -3.77 -4.79
C GLU A 68 -6.06 -2.86 -5.64
N PRO A 69 -5.51 -2.24 -6.70
CA PRO A 69 -6.27 -1.40 -7.60
C PRO A 69 -7.04 -2.25 -8.63
N MET A 70 -8.37 -2.09 -8.63
CA MET A 70 -9.28 -2.59 -9.66
C MET A 70 -9.92 -1.41 -10.38
N GLN A 71 -10.38 -1.61 -11.62
CA GLN A 71 -10.77 -0.54 -12.54
C GLN A 71 -11.58 0.61 -11.91
N ASN A 72 -12.60 0.28 -11.10
CA ASN A 72 -13.48 1.26 -10.44
C ASN A 72 -13.53 1.06 -8.92
N THR A 73 -12.54 0.39 -8.32
CA THR A 73 -12.53 0.09 -6.88
C THR A 73 -11.12 -0.17 -6.38
N LEU A 74 -10.80 0.27 -5.16
CA LEU A 74 -9.60 -0.14 -4.45
C LEU A 74 -9.99 -1.15 -3.36
N ILE A 75 -9.34 -2.32 -3.34
CA ILE A 75 -9.42 -3.23 -2.21
C ILE A 75 -8.24 -2.93 -1.30
N ILE A 76 -8.53 -2.49 -0.08
CA ILE A 76 -7.51 -2.03 0.85
C ILE A 76 -7.50 -2.94 2.06
N SER A 77 -6.35 -3.54 2.34
CA SER A 77 -6.17 -4.41 3.49
C SER A 77 -5.26 -3.72 4.50
N VAL A 78 -5.79 -3.43 5.68
CA VAL A 78 -5.07 -2.75 6.77
C VAL A 78 -4.75 -3.76 7.86
N LYS A 79 -3.48 -3.85 8.25
CA LYS A 79 -3.01 -4.82 9.24
C LYS A 79 -2.62 -4.12 10.54
N MET A 80 -3.44 -4.33 11.57
CA MET A 80 -3.25 -3.71 12.89
C MET A 80 -2.20 -4.41 13.75
N GLU A 81 -2.02 -5.72 13.57
CA GLU A 81 -1.13 -6.52 14.40
C GLU A 81 -0.31 -7.51 13.57
N PRO A 82 0.89 -7.88 14.05
CA PRO A 82 1.62 -9.00 13.48
C PRO A 82 0.79 -10.28 13.52
N ARG A 83 0.70 -10.97 12.37
CA ARG A 83 0.00 -12.26 12.21
C ARG A 83 -1.52 -12.25 12.43
N SER A 84 -2.15 -11.08 12.60
CA SER A 84 -3.61 -10.99 12.56
C SER A 84 -4.14 -11.01 11.13
N GLU A 85 -5.44 -11.28 11.01
CA GLU A 85 -6.20 -10.96 9.80
C GLU A 85 -6.18 -9.44 9.56
N ALA A 86 -6.24 -9.05 8.29
CA ALA A 86 -6.31 -7.65 7.89
C ALA A 86 -7.77 -7.21 7.81
N SER A 87 -8.04 -5.97 8.20
CA SER A 87 -9.32 -5.32 7.94
C SER A 87 -9.39 -4.96 6.46
N ILE A 88 -10.39 -5.49 5.76
CA ILE A 88 -10.58 -5.24 4.33
C ILE A 88 -11.61 -4.13 4.15
N VAL A 89 -11.22 -3.04 3.49
CA VAL A 89 -12.06 -1.92 3.11
C VAL A 89 -12.13 -1.85 1.59
N LYS A 90 -13.36 -1.86 1.04
CA LYS A 90 -13.57 -1.61 -0.39
C LYS A 90 -13.89 -0.14 -0.59
N VAL A 91 -13.09 0.53 -1.41
CA VAL A 91 -13.25 1.95 -1.70
C VAL A 91 -13.68 2.12 -3.15
N ASN A 92 -14.92 2.55 -3.35
CA ASN A 92 -15.51 2.87 -4.65
C ASN A 92 -16.04 4.33 -4.68
N SER A 93 -15.89 5.07 -3.58
CA SER A 93 -16.26 6.47 -3.41
C SER A 93 -15.35 7.12 -2.37
N ARG A 94 -15.50 8.44 -2.17
CA ARG A 94 -14.72 9.19 -1.15
C ARG A 94 -15.29 9.06 0.26
N GLU A 95 -16.50 8.52 0.44
CA GLU A 95 -17.17 8.43 1.74
C GLU A 95 -16.33 7.74 2.84
N PRO A 96 -15.69 6.56 2.61
CA PRO A 96 -14.93 5.87 3.65
C PRO A 96 -13.52 6.45 3.89
N LEU A 97 -13.12 7.49 3.16
CA LEU A 97 -11.72 7.87 3.05
C LEU A 97 -11.14 8.43 4.36
N GLN A 98 -11.95 9.15 5.14
CA GLN A 98 -11.51 9.69 6.43
C GLN A 98 -11.26 8.56 7.44
N ASP A 99 -12.24 7.68 7.64
CA ASP A 99 -12.13 6.53 8.54
C ASP A 99 -10.99 5.60 8.14
N LEU A 100 -10.80 5.40 6.83
CA LEU A 100 -9.69 4.63 6.31
C LEU A 100 -8.34 5.26 6.66
N LYS A 101 -8.17 6.58 6.51
CA LYS A 101 -6.92 7.27 6.89
C LYS A 101 -6.64 7.12 8.37
N ASP A 102 -7.67 7.16 9.21
CA ASP A 102 -7.53 6.98 10.65
C ASP A 102 -7.10 5.53 10.98
N MET A 103 -7.71 4.54 10.34
CA MET A 103 -7.34 3.12 10.44
C MET A 103 -5.89 2.87 9.98
N ILE A 104 -5.46 3.47 8.87
CA ILE A 104 -4.10 3.35 8.35
C ILE A 104 -3.09 3.98 9.33
N ARG A 105 -3.40 5.17 9.87
CA ARG A 105 -2.53 5.84 10.85
C ARG A 105 -2.33 4.98 12.10
N GLU A 106 -3.41 4.40 12.59
CA GLU A 106 -3.38 3.51 13.74
C GLU A 106 -2.57 2.25 13.46
N ALA A 107 -2.77 1.60 12.31
CA ALA A 107 -1.99 0.44 11.90
C ALA A 107 -0.50 0.77 11.80
N TYR A 108 -0.16 1.91 11.20
CA TYR A 108 1.21 2.40 11.16
C TYR A 108 1.77 2.66 12.56
N ALA A 109 0.99 3.16 13.53
CA ALA A 109 1.48 3.37 14.89
C ALA A 109 1.78 2.05 15.62
N ARG A 110 1.00 1.00 15.37
CA ARG A 110 1.04 -0.29 16.09
C ARG A 110 2.05 -1.30 15.54
N ILE A 111 2.29 -1.30 14.23
CA ILE A 111 3.18 -2.24 13.53
C ILE A 111 4.67 -1.94 13.71
#